data_AF-A0A6M3JYA1-F1
#
_entry.id   AF-A0A6M3JYA1-F1
#
_cell.length_a   1.000
_cell.length_b   1.000
_cell.length_c   1.000
_cell.angle_alpha   90.00
_cell.angle_beta   90.00
_cell.angle_gamma   90.00
#
_symmetry.space_group_name_H-M   'P 1'
#
loop_
_entity.id
_entity.type
_entity.pdbx_description
1 polymer ?
#
loop_
_entity_poly.entity_id
_entity_poly.type
_entity_poly.pdbx_seq_one_letter_code
_entity_poly.pdbx_strand_id
1 'polypeptide(L)'
;MRFILAILIVFFSSNCFAFWTKGTDTAPEVQTFCKRVLDDGGTVVDIEYMDKTVKLLKQLGIWSNVKFLGDANFAVKLDASGVSVQKLYDLSGNNNDAVQATVGNQPVWTAAVQGGRAGMVFDGTSDFISFSPADIASDLLGSVLLNFSLSSSAGYRNLFTAVEASTAIHYLQFYGSWNSSGTFTINQSENDVVDRVGGNTAIVSTPQIVHVISNGTAYTIWVNGVSQSLTVLSGANTGDWFGDITLENTVTLGAGYDSGAASNFSAETLFTVAIFNTALTTTQRTAIETFINQYYQIY
;
A
#
# COMPACT_ATOMS: atom_id res chain seq x y z
N MET A 1 7.56 40.23 43.08
CA MET A 1 8.15 38.92 42.74
C MET A 1 7.49 38.47 41.44
N ARG A 2 8.12 38.72 40.28
CA ARG A 2 7.58 38.36 38.96
C ARG A 2 8.16 37.00 38.57
N PHE A 3 7.30 35.98 38.46
CA PHE A 3 7.68 34.68 37.91
C PHE A 3 7.94 34.84 36.41
N ILE A 4 9.18 34.60 36.00
CA ILE A 4 9.56 34.40 34.60
C ILE A 4 9.24 32.94 34.28
N LEU A 5 8.19 32.71 33.50
CA LEU A 5 7.89 31.41 32.91
C LEU A 5 8.90 31.18 31.78
N ALA A 6 9.96 30.42 32.07
CA ALA A 6 10.90 29.98 31.05
C ALA A 6 10.22 28.92 30.18
N ILE A 7 9.73 29.32 29.01
CA ILE A 7 9.30 28.40 27.96
C ILE A 7 10.57 27.73 27.42
N LEU A 8 10.77 26.48 27.80
CA LEU A 8 11.80 25.61 27.26
C LEU A 8 11.42 25.30 25.81
N ILE A 9 11.92 26.10 24.87
CA ILE A 9 11.80 25.83 23.42
C ILE A 9 12.82 24.74 23.11
N VAL A 10 12.39 23.48 23.20
CA VAL A 10 13.08 22.37 22.54
C VAL A 10 12.94 22.62 21.04
N PHE A 11 14.07 22.70 20.32
CA PHE A 11 14.09 22.81 18.85
C PHE A 11 13.53 21.53 18.24
N PHE A 12 12.21 21.47 18.09
CA PHE A 12 11.55 20.52 17.22
C PHE A 12 11.79 20.94 15.78
N SER A 13 11.97 19.98 14.87
CA SER A 13 12.01 20.25 13.43
C SER A 13 10.78 21.07 13.02
N SER A 14 10.91 21.92 12.01
CA SER A 14 9.87 22.84 11.53
C SER A 14 8.53 22.15 11.24
N ASN A 15 8.53 20.86 10.94
CA ASN A 15 7.32 20.06 10.69
C ASN A 15 6.55 19.72 11.98
N CYS A 16 7.25 19.56 13.10
CA CYS A 16 6.66 19.23 14.39
C CYS A 16 6.07 20.47 15.09
N PHE A 17 6.51 21.69 14.74
CA PHE A 17 5.90 22.93 15.26
C PHE A 17 4.56 23.30 14.55
N ALA A 18 4.41 22.95 13.27
CA ALA A 18 3.15 23.10 12.53
C ALA A 18 2.04 22.17 13.08
N PHE A 19 2.43 21.01 13.60
CA PHE A 19 1.53 20.04 14.23
C PHE A 19 0.76 20.61 15.43
N TRP A 20 1.41 21.43 16.25
CA TRP A 20 0.82 22.00 17.46
C TRP A 20 0.07 23.32 17.24
N THR A 21 0.24 23.97 16.08
CA THR A 21 -0.38 25.27 15.78
C THR A 21 -1.67 25.17 14.95
N LYS A 22 -1.91 24.08 14.22
CA LYS A 22 -3.21 23.76 13.57
C LYS A 22 -4.25 23.13 14.54
N GLY A 23 -3.99 23.19 15.85
CA GLY A 23 -4.40 22.27 16.92
C GLY A 23 -5.89 22.04 17.27
N THR A 24 -6.84 22.10 16.35
CA THR A 24 -8.21 21.56 16.58
C THR A 24 -8.83 20.86 15.38
N ASP A 25 -8.40 21.15 14.15
CA ASP A 25 -9.12 20.69 12.96
C ASP A 25 -8.56 19.40 12.35
N THR A 26 -7.34 19.00 12.74
CA THR A 26 -6.72 17.74 12.29
C THR A 26 -7.37 16.55 12.98
N ALA A 27 -7.70 15.51 12.21
CA ALA A 27 -8.28 14.28 12.74
C ALA A 27 -7.43 13.67 13.87
N PRO A 28 -8.03 13.20 14.99
CA PRO A 28 -7.31 12.60 16.11
C PRO A 28 -6.41 11.41 15.72
N GLU A 29 -6.81 10.65 14.70
CA GLU A 29 -6.04 9.52 14.18
C GLU A 29 -4.74 9.97 13.54
N VAL A 30 -4.77 11.07 12.77
CA VAL A 30 -3.56 11.67 12.18
C VAL A 30 -2.66 12.22 13.28
N GLN A 31 -3.23 12.82 14.32
CA GLN A 31 -2.43 13.29 15.46
C GLN A 31 -1.70 12.14 16.16
N THR A 32 -2.44 11.07 16.46
CA THR A 32 -1.89 9.86 17.09
C THR A 32 -0.82 9.22 16.21
N PHE A 33 -1.08 9.11 14.91
CA PHE A 33 -0.16 8.56 13.93
C PHE A 33 1.14 9.39 13.84
N CYS A 34 1.05 10.70 13.66
CA CYS A 34 2.24 11.56 13.56
C CYS A 34 3.08 11.49 14.83
N LYS A 35 2.46 11.46 16.01
CA LYS A 35 3.18 11.28 17.27
C LYS A 35 3.95 9.96 17.28
N ARG A 36 3.28 8.85 16.93
CA ARG A 36 3.89 7.51 16.86
C ARG A 36 5.09 7.48 15.91
N VAL A 37 4.96 8.08 14.72
CA VAL A 37 6.03 8.18 13.72
C VAL A 37 7.23 8.94 14.28
N LEU A 38 7.00 10.12 14.85
CA LEU A 38 8.07 10.98 15.37
C LEU A 38 8.78 10.35 16.58
N ASP A 39 8.03 9.69 17.47
CA ASP A 39 8.60 8.98 18.62
C ASP A 39 9.50 7.80 18.18
N ASP A 40 9.21 7.17 17.03
CA ASP A 40 10.02 6.12 16.41
C ASP A 40 11.16 6.67 15.51
N GLY A 41 11.33 8.00 15.43
CA GLY A 41 12.36 8.64 14.60
C GLY A 41 12.05 8.61 13.10
N GLY A 42 10.80 8.35 12.72
CA GLY A 42 10.32 8.44 11.35
C GLY A 42 10.12 9.88 10.89
N THR A 43 9.88 10.04 9.59
CA THR A 43 9.60 11.32 8.94
C THR A 43 8.13 11.37 8.55
N VAL A 44 7.44 12.42 9.01
CA VAL A 44 6.09 12.79 8.56
C VAL A 44 6.23 13.74 7.37
N VAL A 45 5.58 13.41 6.25
CA VAL A 45 5.80 14.10 4.96
C VAL A 45 4.70 15.14 4.67
N ASP A 46 3.44 14.74 4.44
CA ASP A 46 2.34 15.66 4.13
C ASP A 46 1.11 15.43 5.04
N ILE A 47 1.09 16.14 6.18
CA ILE A 47 0.02 16.07 7.18
C ILE A 47 -1.34 16.49 6.61
N GLU A 48 -1.35 17.45 5.67
CA GLU A 48 -2.61 17.93 5.11
C GLU A 48 -3.25 16.88 4.20
N TYR A 49 -2.45 16.20 3.40
CA TYR A 49 -2.91 15.07 2.60
C TYR A 49 -3.39 13.91 3.46
N MET A 50 -2.64 13.55 4.52
CA MET A 50 -3.09 12.56 5.50
C MET A 50 -4.44 12.91 6.13
N ASP A 51 -4.60 14.13 6.62
CA ASP A 51 -5.83 14.59 7.27
C ASP A 51 -7.03 14.56 6.31
N LYS A 52 -6.87 15.03 5.08
CA LYS A 52 -7.91 14.94 4.06
C LYS A 52 -8.26 13.49 3.71
N THR A 53 -7.27 12.60 3.68
CA THR A 53 -7.49 11.16 3.46
C THR A 53 -8.37 10.56 4.55
N VAL A 54 -8.00 10.75 5.82
CA VAL A 54 -8.77 10.22 6.96
C VAL A 54 -10.19 10.80 6.97
N LYS A 55 -10.35 12.11 6.73
CA LYS A 55 -11.66 12.76 6.65
C LYS A 55 -12.53 12.21 5.53
N LEU A 56 -11.96 11.97 4.34
CA LEU A 56 -12.67 11.35 3.23
C LEU A 56 -13.16 9.94 3.60
N LEU A 57 -12.27 9.09 4.13
CA LEU A 57 -12.61 7.72 4.50
C LEU A 57 -13.70 7.67 5.59
N LYS A 58 -13.68 8.61 6.54
CA LYS A 58 -14.75 8.80 7.53
C LYS A 58 -16.06 9.26 6.92
N GLN A 59 -16.02 10.23 6.00
CA GLN A 59 -17.21 10.70 5.29
C GLN A 59 -17.87 9.58 4.47
N LEU A 60 -17.05 8.69 3.90
CA LEU A 60 -17.49 7.51 3.16
C LEU A 60 -17.96 6.35 4.06
N GLY A 61 -17.78 6.47 5.38
CA GLY A 61 -18.18 5.44 6.35
C GLY A 61 -17.31 4.18 6.33
N ILE A 62 -16.08 4.26 5.82
CA ILE A 62 -15.19 3.11 5.61
C ILE A 62 -13.89 3.17 6.39
N TRP A 63 -13.69 4.20 7.22
CA TRP A 63 -12.48 4.32 8.05
C TRP A 63 -12.24 3.08 8.93
N SER A 64 -13.30 2.56 9.55
CA SER A 64 -13.23 1.32 10.36
C SER A 64 -12.92 0.06 9.56
N ASN A 65 -13.00 0.13 8.23
CA ASN A 65 -12.68 -0.98 7.34
C ASN A 65 -11.24 -0.95 6.84
N VAL A 66 -10.49 0.12 7.12
CA VAL A 66 -9.08 0.25 6.72
C VAL A 66 -8.24 -0.70 7.57
N LYS A 67 -7.47 -1.55 6.91
CA LYS A 67 -6.62 -2.56 7.53
C LYS A 67 -5.13 -2.28 7.39
N PHE A 68 -4.78 -1.68 6.27
CA PHE A 68 -3.48 -1.10 6.03
C PHE A 68 -3.67 0.14 5.16
N LEU A 69 -3.00 1.23 5.50
CA LEU A 69 -2.96 2.43 4.67
C LEU A 69 -1.57 3.05 4.73
N GLY A 70 -0.76 2.75 3.72
CA GLY A 70 0.59 3.25 3.56
C GLY A 70 0.70 4.13 2.32
N ASP A 71 1.43 5.24 2.44
CA ASP A 71 1.69 6.15 1.33
C ASP A 71 3.06 6.83 1.52
N ALA A 72 3.83 6.97 0.44
CA ALA A 72 5.17 7.57 0.47
C ALA A 72 5.18 9.06 0.91
N ASN A 73 4.04 9.73 0.84
CA ASN A 73 3.79 11.10 1.32
C ASN A 73 3.08 11.15 2.69
N PHE A 74 2.84 10.01 3.34
CA PHE A 74 2.36 10.00 4.72
C PHE A 74 3.54 10.01 5.68
N ALA A 75 4.17 8.86 5.86
CA ALA A 75 5.35 8.74 6.70
C ALA A 75 6.21 7.53 6.34
N VAL A 76 7.52 7.72 6.44
CA VAL A 76 8.52 6.67 6.25
C VAL A 76 9.60 6.78 7.33
N LYS A 77 10.24 5.66 7.66
CA LYS A 77 11.51 5.66 8.39
C LYS A 77 12.61 5.36 7.39
N LEU A 78 13.52 6.31 7.25
CA LEU A 78 14.69 6.14 6.40
C LEU A 78 15.81 5.45 7.18
N ASP A 79 16.70 4.80 6.47
CA ASP A 79 17.92 4.21 7.01
C ASP A 79 18.92 5.28 7.47
N ALA A 80 20.10 4.84 7.92
CA ALA A 80 21.14 5.76 8.38
C ALA A 80 21.68 6.69 7.28
N SER A 81 21.56 6.30 6.00
CA SER A 81 21.93 7.15 4.87
C SER A 81 20.88 8.24 4.57
N GLY A 82 19.67 8.09 5.11
CA GLY A 82 18.56 9.02 4.86
C GLY A 82 17.99 8.90 3.45
N VAL A 83 18.14 7.75 2.79
CA VAL A 83 17.70 7.51 1.41
C VAL A 83 16.79 6.29 1.30
N SER A 84 17.18 5.17 1.91
CA SER A 84 16.45 3.91 1.79
C SER A 84 15.35 3.80 2.85
N VAL A 85 14.21 3.23 2.50
CA VAL A 85 13.04 3.05 3.37
C VAL A 85 13.20 1.78 4.18
N GLN A 86 13.47 1.94 5.47
CA GLN A 86 13.43 0.83 6.43
C GLN A 86 12.00 0.48 6.83
N LYS A 87 11.10 1.47 6.87
CA LYS A 87 9.71 1.29 7.30
C LYS A 87 8.76 2.20 6.54
N LEU A 88 7.64 1.63 6.07
CA LEU A 88 6.47 2.35 5.62
C LEU A 88 5.42 2.28 6.74
N TYR A 89 5.04 3.43 7.29
CA TYR A 89 4.11 3.46 8.41
C TYR A 89 2.66 3.27 7.97
N ASP A 90 1.92 2.48 8.73
CA ASP A 90 0.50 2.21 8.52
C ASP A 90 -0.38 3.23 9.27
N LEU A 91 -1.18 4.00 8.53
CA LEU A 91 -2.10 5.00 9.06
C LEU A 91 -3.41 4.40 9.62
N SER A 92 -3.69 3.12 9.38
CA SER A 92 -4.96 2.49 9.76
C SER A 92 -5.20 2.43 11.28
N GLY A 93 -4.13 2.41 12.07
CA GLY A 93 -4.18 2.21 13.52
C GLY A 93 -4.01 0.74 13.95
N ASN A 94 -3.88 -0.20 13.02
CA ASN A 94 -3.68 -1.63 13.32
C ASN A 94 -2.21 -2.00 13.59
N ASN A 95 -1.28 -1.04 13.46
CA ASN A 95 0.16 -1.23 13.63
C ASN A 95 0.79 -2.23 12.64
N ASN A 96 0.21 -2.34 11.44
CA ASN A 96 0.74 -3.19 10.37
C ASN A 96 1.90 -2.51 9.62
N ASP A 97 2.77 -1.76 10.31
CA ASP A 97 3.87 -1.04 9.65
C ASP A 97 4.73 -2.01 8.84
N ALA A 98 4.89 -1.74 7.56
CA ALA A 98 5.73 -2.58 6.70
C ALA A 98 7.20 -2.26 6.98
N VAL A 99 8.03 -3.29 7.11
CA VAL A 99 9.45 -3.18 7.47
C VAL A 99 10.36 -3.96 6.51
N GLN A 100 11.57 -3.46 6.35
CA GLN A 100 12.69 -4.15 5.72
C GLN A 100 13.97 -3.87 6.51
N ALA A 101 14.45 -4.88 7.23
CA ALA A 101 15.60 -4.73 8.11
C ALA A 101 16.93 -4.73 7.36
N THR A 102 17.00 -5.40 6.21
CA THR A 102 18.24 -5.56 5.43
C THR A 102 18.42 -4.35 4.52
N VAL A 103 19.42 -3.51 4.80
CA VAL A 103 19.68 -2.26 4.07
C VAL A 103 19.75 -2.47 2.55
N GLY A 104 20.41 -3.54 2.08
CA GLY A 104 20.53 -3.85 0.66
C GLY A 104 19.24 -4.29 -0.04
N ASN A 105 18.14 -4.48 0.70
CA ASN A 105 16.83 -4.87 0.19
C ASN A 105 15.79 -3.76 0.42
N GLN A 106 16.20 -2.59 0.93
CA GLN A 106 15.28 -1.50 1.22
C GLN A 106 15.06 -0.65 -0.03
N PRO A 107 13.80 -0.40 -0.42
CA PRO A 107 13.51 0.48 -1.55
C PRO A 107 13.93 1.92 -1.25
N VAL A 108 14.13 2.73 -2.29
CA VAL A 108 14.60 4.12 -2.17
C VAL A 108 13.44 5.09 -2.08
N TRP A 109 13.45 5.99 -1.10
CA TRP A 109 12.48 7.10 -1.06
C TRP A 109 12.94 8.25 -1.96
N THR A 110 12.08 8.69 -2.87
CA THR A 110 12.35 9.81 -3.76
C THR A 110 11.29 10.88 -3.58
N ALA A 111 11.69 12.11 -3.24
CA ALA A 111 10.78 13.18 -2.83
C ALA A 111 9.82 13.71 -3.91
N ALA A 112 10.16 13.57 -5.20
CA ALA A 112 9.43 14.19 -6.30
C ALA A 112 9.44 13.32 -7.56
N VAL A 113 8.68 12.21 -7.54
CA VAL A 113 8.57 11.29 -8.67
C VAL A 113 7.40 11.63 -9.58
N GLN A 114 6.23 11.94 -9.01
CA GLN A 114 5.00 12.19 -9.77
C GLN A 114 4.26 13.41 -9.20
N GLY A 115 3.95 14.40 -10.05
CA GLY A 115 3.25 15.61 -9.60
C GLY A 115 3.99 16.39 -8.49
N GLY A 116 5.31 16.23 -8.39
CA GLY A 116 6.12 16.79 -7.29
C GLY A 116 5.95 16.06 -5.95
N ARG A 117 5.34 14.88 -5.93
CA ARG A 117 5.08 14.05 -4.75
C ARG A 117 6.06 12.91 -4.64
N ALA A 118 6.25 12.45 -3.40
CA ALA A 118 7.17 11.38 -3.10
C ALA A 118 6.69 10.02 -3.62
N GLY A 119 7.64 9.12 -3.88
CA GLY A 119 7.39 7.72 -4.24
C GLY A 119 8.50 6.82 -3.67
N MET A 120 8.17 5.55 -3.45
CA MET A 120 9.09 4.52 -2.98
C MET A 120 9.50 3.64 -4.18
N VAL A 121 10.77 3.70 -4.55
CA VAL A 121 11.32 3.08 -5.76
C VAL A 121 11.96 1.75 -5.41
N PHE A 122 11.47 0.68 -6.02
CA PHE A 122 12.01 -0.68 -5.93
C PHE A 122 12.86 -0.97 -7.16
N ASP A 123 14.03 -1.54 -6.96
CA ASP A 123 15.00 -1.80 -8.02
C ASP A 123 14.68 -3.01 -8.92
N GLY A 124 13.71 -3.84 -8.52
CA GLY A 124 13.34 -5.07 -9.20
C GLY A 124 14.38 -6.19 -9.16
N THR A 125 15.32 -6.13 -8.21
CA THR A 125 16.36 -7.13 -7.99
C THR A 125 16.31 -7.71 -6.58
N SER A 126 16.19 -6.87 -5.56
CA SER A 126 16.17 -7.31 -4.16
C SER A 126 15.25 -6.49 -3.26
N ASP A 127 14.71 -5.37 -3.75
CA ASP A 127 13.91 -4.49 -2.91
C ASP A 127 12.53 -5.07 -2.61
N PHE A 128 12.16 -5.09 -1.33
CA PHE A 128 10.81 -5.38 -0.88
C PHE A 128 10.58 -4.83 0.54
N ILE A 129 9.32 -4.70 0.93
CA ILE A 129 8.94 -4.42 2.31
C ILE A 129 7.79 -5.33 2.74
N SER A 130 7.71 -5.68 4.02
CA SER A 130 6.76 -6.69 4.49
C SER A 130 6.16 -6.40 5.86
N PHE A 131 4.96 -6.90 6.13
CA PHE A 131 4.32 -6.90 7.45
C PHE A 131 3.56 -8.21 7.68
N SER A 132 3.15 -8.45 8.93
CA SER A 132 2.33 -9.61 9.28
C SER A 132 0.85 -9.19 9.36
N PRO A 133 -0.05 -9.80 8.57
CA PRO A 133 -1.44 -9.38 8.37
C PRO A 133 -2.43 -9.99 9.38
N ALA A 134 -2.07 -10.06 10.66
CA ALA A 134 -2.84 -10.82 11.65
C ALA A 134 -4.32 -10.41 11.79
N ASP A 135 -4.67 -9.18 11.46
CA ASP A 135 -6.02 -8.62 11.54
C ASP A 135 -6.83 -8.68 10.23
N ILE A 136 -6.25 -9.23 9.14
CA ILE A 136 -6.93 -9.45 7.85
C ILE A 136 -6.98 -10.90 7.40
N ALA A 137 -6.20 -11.79 8.02
CA ALA A 137 -6.10 -13.20 7.66
C ALA A 137 -7.41 -14.02 7.79
N SER A 138 -8.52 -13.42 8.22
CA SER A 138 -9.84 -14.06 8.31
C SER A 138 -10.90 -13.42 7.40
N ASP A 139 -10.55 -12.36 6.66
CA ASP A 139 -11.51 -11.61 5.86
C ASP A 139 -11.78 -12.37 4.55
N LEU A 140 -13.02 -12.79 4.31
CA LEU A 140 -13.44 -13.54 3.10
C LEU A 140 -13.81 -12.63 1.91
N LEU A 141 -13.72 -11.31 2.11
CA LEU A 141 -13.99 -10.31 1.09
C LEU A 141 -13.24 -9.02 1.43
N GLY A 142 -13.05 -8.16 0.44
CA GLY A 142 -12.35 -6.91 0.68
C GLY A 142 -11.95 -6.18 -0.59
N SER A 143 -11.06 -5.22 -0.42
CA SER A 143 -10.47 -4.51 -1.55
C SER A 143 -9.04 -4.07 -1.26
N VAL A 144 -8.25 -4.01 -2.33
CA VAL A 144 -6.90 -3.47 -2.31
C VAL A 144 -6.79 -2.41 -3.40
N LEU A 145 -6.27 -1.24 -3.03
CA LEU A 145 -5.87 -0.19 -3.96
C LEU A 145 -4.36 -0.09 -4.00
N LEU A 146 -3.80 -0.04 -5.21
CA LEU A 146 -2.39 0.22 -5.47
C LEU A 146 -2.28 1.44 -6.40
N ASN A 147 -1.44 2.40 -6.04
CA ASN A 147 -1.01 3.49 -6.91
C ASN A 147 0.48 3.31 -7.18
N PHE A 148 0.84 2.97 -8.42
CA PHE A 148 2.21 2.60 -8.78
C PHE A 148 2.54 2.91 -10.24
N SER A 149 3.82 2.87 -10.59
CA SER A 149 4.31 2.83 -11.97
C SER A 149 5.37 1.73 -12.13
N LEU A 150 5.49 1.12 -13.31
CA LEU A 150 6.54 0.14 -13.59
C LEU A 150 7.65 0.71 -14.46
N SER A 151 8.91 0.44 -14.13
CA SER A 151 10.04 0.77 -15.02
C SER A 151 10.14 -0.18 -16.22
N SER A 152 9.54 -1.37 -16.13
CA SER A 152 9.35 -2.29 -17.24
C SER A 152 8.12 -3.17 -17.05
N SER A 153 7.37 -3.43 -18.12
CA SER A 153 6.27 -4.41 -18.14
C SER A 153 6.74 -5.83 -18.52
N ALA A 154 8.05 -6.05 -18.66
CA ALA A 154 8.61 -7.35 -18.99
C ALA A 154 8.75 -8.24 -17.75
N GLY A 155 8.31 -9.49 -17.86
CA GLY A 155 8.46 -10.52 -16.83
C GLY A 155 7.41 -10.48 -15.74
N TYR A 156 7.63 -11.25 -14.68
CA TYR A 156 6.77 -11.27 -13.49
C TYR A 156 7.12 -10.09 -12.58
N ARG A 157 6.14 -9.22 -12.33
CA ARG A 157 6.28 -8.05 -11.45
C ARG A 157 5.26 -8.12 -10.32
N ASN A 158 5.64 -8.75 -9.22
CA ASN A 158 4.79 -8.87 -8.03
C ASN A 158 4.77 -7.55 -7.26
N LEU A 159 3.65 -6.85 -7.30
CA LEU A 159 3.45 -5.60 -6.58
C LEU A 159 3.06 -5.88 -5.13
N PHE A 160 2.26 -6.92 -4.93
CA PHE A 160 1.63 -7.28 -3.67
C PHE A 160 1.55 -8.80 -3.58
N THR A 161 1.87 -9.36 -2.43
CA THR A 161 1.68 -10.78 -2.13
C THR A 161 1.22 -10.93 -0.71
N ALA A 162 0.13 -11.66 -0.50
CA ALA A 162 -0.25 -12.24 0.78
C ALA A 162 0.03 -13.75 0.70
N VAL A 163 0.71 -14.30 1.69
CA VAL A 163 1.23 -15.68 1.61
C VAL A 163 1.37 -16.31 2.99
N GLU A 164 1.28 -17.64 3.01
CA GLU A 164 1.88 -18.44 4.07
C GLU A 164 3.38 -18.64 3.76
N ALA A 165 4.23 -17.84 4.42
CA ALA A 165 5.64 -17.69 4.07
C ALA A 165 6.47 -18.99 4.03
N SER A 166 6.03 -20.08 4.66
CA SER A 166 6.78 -21.35 4.70
C SER A 166 6.54 -22.26 3.50
N THR A 167 5.56 -21.99 2.65
CA THR A 167 5.32 -22.80 1.44
C THR A 167 5.20 -21.93 0.18
N ALA A 168 5.07 -22.58 -0.98
CA ALA A 168 4.85 -21.93 -2.27
C ALA A 168 3.44 -22.22 -2.83
N ILE A 169 2.49 -22.61 -1.98
CA ILE A 169 1.22 -23.19 -2.41
C ILE A 169 -0.02 -22.46 -1.86
N HIS A 170 0.14 -21.57 -0.87
CA HIS A 170 -0.93 -20.79 -0.24
C HIS A 170 -0.68 -19.29 -0.39
N TYR A 171 -1.29 -18.64 -1.39
CA TYR A 171 -1.01 -17.23 -1.69
C TYR A 171 -2.14 -16.50 -2.43
N LEU A 172 -2.13 -15.18 -2.30
CA LEU A 172 -2.82 -14.22 -3.15
C LEU A 172 -1.80 -13.18 -3.64
N GLN A 173 -1.61 -13.10 -4.94
CA GLN A 173 -0.58 -12.30 -5.58
C GLN A 173 -1.17 -11.36 -6.61
N PHE A 174 -0.72 -10.11 -6.59
CA PHE A 174 -1.05 -9.12 -7.62
C PHE A 174 0.17 -8.78 -8.43
N TYR A 175 0.07 -9.08 -9.72
CA TYR A 175 1.08 -8.79 -10.71
C TYR A 175 0.73 -7.52 -11.47
N GLY A 176 1.63 -6.56 -11.52
CA GLY A 176 1.53 -5.42 -12.45
C GLY A 176 1.84 -5.83 -13.88
N SER A 177 2.62 -6.90 -14.04
CA SER A 177 2.74 -7.63 -15.29
C SER A 177 2.92 -9.11 -14.98
N TRP A 178 2.06 -9.92 -15.56
CA TRP A 178 2.19 -11.38 -15.61
C TRP A 178 2.61 -11.72 -17.04
N ASN A 179 3.86 -12.14 -17.25
CA ASN A 179 4.45 -12.48 -18.56
C ASN A 179 4.62 -11.29 -19.55
N SER A 180 4.64 -11.55 -20.86
CA SER A 180 4.75 -10.54 -21.93
C SER A 180 3.44 -9.78 -22.24
N SER A 181 2.33 -10.13 -21.57
CA SER A 181 1.02 -9.50 -21.76
C SER A 181 0.99 -8.05 -21.25
N GLY A 182 1.79 -7.75 -20.22
CA GLY A 182 1.83 -6.42 -19.62
C GLY A 182 0.55 -6.05 -18.88
N THR A 183 -0.40 -6.96 -18.62
CA THR A 183 -1.67 -6.66 -17.94
C THR A 183 -1.61 -6.99 -16.46
N PHE A 184 -2.38 -6.25 -15.65
CA PHE A 184 -2.54 -6.57 -14.24
C PHE A 184 -3.25 -7.92 -14.09
N THR A 185 -2.71 -8.79 -13.23
CA THR A 185 -3.19 -10.16 -13.02
C THR A 185 -3.21 -10.51 -11.55
N ILE A 186 -4.28 -11.18 -11.13
CA ILE A 186 -4.40 -11.79 -9.81
C ILE A 186 -4.07 -13.29 -9.96
N ASN A 187 -3.20 -13.81 -9.09
CA ASN A 187 -3.09 -15.26 -8.87
C ASN A 187 -3.51 -15.57 -7.43
N GLN A 188 -4.27 -16.63 -7.25
CA GLN A 188 -4.55 -17.20 -5.95
C GLN A 188 -4.38 -18.73 -6.01
N SER A 189 -3.95 -19.33 -4.90
CA SER A 189 -3.71 -20.77 -4.78
C SER A 189 -3.85 -21.20 -3.34
N GLU A 190 -4.51 -22.34 -3.10
CA GLU A 190 -4.64 -23.00 -1.79
C GLU A 190 -4.24 -24.48 -1.87
N ASN A 191 -3.03 -24.73 -2.39
CA ASN A 191 -2.53 -26.06 -2.72
C ASN A 191 -3.42 -26.81 -3.73
N ASP A 192 -3.97 -26.06 -4.67
CA ASP A 192 -4.87 -26.55 -5.69
C ASP A 192 -4.55 -25.94 -7.06
N VAL A 193 -5.53 -25.91 -7.96
CA VAL A 193 -5.35 -25.29 -9.27
C VAL A 193 -5.31 -23.78 -9.06
N VAL A 194 -4.19 -23.16 -9.40
CA VAL A 194 -4.04 -21.70 -9.34
C VAL A 194 -5.15 -21.02 -10.12
N ASP A 195 -5.95 -20.24 -9.41
CA ASP A 195 -6.93 -19.33 -9.96
C ASP A 195 -6.20 -18.08 -10.46
N ARG A 196 -6.35 -17.81 -11.76
CA ARG A 196 -5.65 -16.70 -12.41
C ARG A 196 -6.59 -15.86 -13.23
N VAL A 197 -6.70 -14.60 -12.86
CA VAL A 197 -7.63 -13.64 -13.46
C VAL A 197 -6.87 -12.39 -13.91
N GLY A 198 -6.86 -12.14 -15.22
CA GLY A 198 -6.18 -10.99 -15.84
C GLY A 198 -7.15 -9.92 -16.31
N GLY A 199 -6.77 -8.65 -16.14
CA GLY A 199 -7.45 -7.52 -16.79
C GLY A 199 -7.09 -7.38 -18.27
N ASN A 200 -7.61 -6.33 -18.92
CA ASN A 200 -7.40 -6.09 -20.36
C ASN A 200 -6.67 -4.77 -20.68
N THR A 201 -6.40 -3.93 -19.69
CA THR A 201 -5.58 -2.72 -19.84
C THR A 201 -4.11 -3.06 -19.59
N ALA A 202 -3.25 -2.67 -20.52
CA ALA A 202 -1.81 -2.75 -20.33
C ALA A 202 -1.36 -1.81 -19.21
N ILE A 203 -0.54 -2.33 -18.32
CA ILE A 203 0.20 -1.59 -17.31
C ILE A 203 1.46 -1.03 -17.97
N VAL A 204 1.60 0.29 -17.86
CA VAL A 204 2.62 1.07 -18.57
C VAL A 204 3.53 1.78 -17.57
N SER A 205 4.53 2.49 -18.07
CA SER A 205 5.54 3.13 -17.22
C SER A 205 5.10 4.45 -16.58
N THR A 206 3.89 4.92 -16.87
CA THR A 206 3.28 6.05 -16.17
C THR A 206 2.57 5.57 -14.91
N PRO A 207 2.41 6.40 -13.87
CA PRO A 207 1.61 6.05 -12.71
C PRO A 207 0.20 5.62 -13.09
N GLN A 208 -0.33 4.63 -12.38
CA GLN A 208 -1.67 4.09 -12.53
C GLN A 208 -2.24 3.74 -11.16
N ILE A 209 -3.55 3.92 -11.02
CA ILE A 209 -4.30 3.39 -9.89
C ILE A 209 -4.95 2.08 -10.33
N VAL A 210 -4.64 0.99 -9.62
CA VAL A 210 -5.35 -0.27 -9.73
C VAL A 210 -6.14 -0.53 -8.47
N HIS A 211 -7.40 -0.90 -8.63
CA HIS A 211 -8.27 -1.26 -7.52
C HIS A 211 -8.82 -2.67 -7.76
N VAL A 212 -8.45 -3.59 -6.88
CA VAL A 212 -8.97 -4.96 -6.83
C VAL A 212 -10.04 -5.02 -5.76
N ILE A 213 -11.22 -5.54 -6.11
CA ILE A 213 -12.31 -5.75 -5.15
C ILE A 213 -12.75 -7.20 -5.26
N SER A 214 -12.69 -7.93 -4.14
CA SER A 214 -13.34 -9.22 -3.98
C SER A 214 -14.65 -9.04 -3.21
N ASN A 215 -15.72 -9.67 -3.70
CA ASN A 215 -16.98 -9.80 -2.97
C ASN A 215 -17.14 -11.19 -2.30
N GLY A 216 -16.07 -11.99 -2.24
CA GLY A 216 -16.06 -13.38 -1.75
C GLY A 216 -16.60 -14.42 -2.73
N THR A 217 -16.91 -14.02 -3.97
CA THR A 217 -17.37 -14.93 -5.04
C THR A 217 -16.78 -14.62 -6.42
N ALA A 218 -16.24 -13.41 -6.61
CA ALA A 218 -15.51 -13.00 -7.80
C ALA A 218 -14.68 -11.74 -7.50
N TYR A 219 -13.58 -11.59 -8.23
CA TYR A 219 -12.84 -10.34 -8.32
C TYR A 219 -13.46 -9.40 -9.35
N THR A 220 -13.32 -8.10 -9.09
CA THR A 220 -13.38 -7.03 -10.10
C THR A 220 -12.10 -6.22 -10.04
N ILE A 221 -11.65 -5.74 -11.21
CA ILE A 221 -10.44 -4.94 -11.34
C ILE A 221 -10.81 -3.63 -12.03
N TRP A 222 -10.28 -2.53 -11.50
CA TRP A 222 -10.36 -1.21 -12.10
C TRP A 222 -8.96 -0.67 -12.32
N VAL A 223 -8.72 -0.06 -13.48
CA VAL A 223 -7.46 0.61 -13.81
C VAL A 223 -7.80 2.04 -14.21
N ASN A 224 -7.28 3.03 -13.49
CA ASN A 224 -7.53 4.46 -13.72
C ASN A 224 -9.02 4.79 -13.85
N GLY A 225 -9.85 4.31 -12.92
CA GLY A 225 -11.29 4.54 -12.95
C GLY A 225 -12.08 3.72 -13.97
N VAL A 226 -11.42 2.92 -14.81
CA VAL A 226 -12.06 2.11 -15.86
C VAL A 226 -12.17 0.64 -15.43
N SER A 227 -13.39 0.09 -15.46
CA SER A 227 -13.63 -1.32 -15.17
C SER A 227 -12.99 -2.21 -16.23
N GLN A 228 -12.32 -3.26 -15.78
CA GLN A 228 -11.63 -4.20 -16.66
C GLN A 228 -12.56 -5.33 -17.08
N SER A 229 -12.44 -5.76 -18.34
CA SER A 229 -12.97 -7.05 -18.76
C SER A 229 -11.98 -8.13 -18.31
N LEU A 230 -12.44 -9.07 -17.48
CA LEU A 230 -11.59 -10.08 -16.88
C LEU A 230 -11.53 -11.34 -17.75
N THR A 231 -10.32 -11.87 -17.91
CA THR A 231 -10.08 -13.17 -18.55
C THR A 231 -9.57 -14.14 -17.49
N VAL A 232 -10.23 -15.30 -17.36
CA VAL A 232 -9.72 -16.42 -16.56
C VAL A 232 -8.64 -17.13 -17.37
N LEU A 233 -7.39 -17.00 -16.94
CA LEU A 233 -6.21 -17.57 -17.60
C LEU A 233 -5.89 -18.99 -17.12
N SER A 234 -6.34 -19.33 -15.91
CA SER A 234 -6.26 -20.65 -15.26
C SER A 234 -7.29 -20.70 -14.13
N GLY A 235 -7.75 -21.89 -13.76
CA GLY A 235 -8.72 -22.08 -12.68
C GLY A 235 -10.06 -21.38 -12.95
N ALA A 236 -10.54 -20.62 -11.97
CA ALA A 236 -11.76 -19.85 -11.99
C ALA A 236 -11.57 -18.42 -11.43
N ASN A 237 -12.61 -17.60 -11.52
CA ASN A 237 -12.69 -16.34 -10.79
C ASN A 237 -13.57 -16.56 -9.55
N THR A 238 -12.97 -17.09 -8.50
CA THR A 238 -13.62 -17.48 -7.23
C THR A 238 -13.78 -16.33 -6.26
N GLY A 239 -12.97 -15.28 -6.40
CA GLY A 239 -12.97 -14.17 -5.47
C GLY A 239 -12.34 -14.51 -4.12
N ASP A 240 -11.57 -15.59 -4.03
CA ASP A 240 -10.87 -15.98 -2.80
C ASP A 240 -10.04 -14.81 -2.25
N TRP A 241 -10.05 -14.62 -0.93
CA TRP A 241 -9.43 -13.47 -0.27
C TRP A 241 -8.47 -13.92 0.83
N PHE A 242 -7.96 -13.00 1.65
CA PHE A 242 -7.01 -13.30 2.73
C PHE A 242 -7.51 -14.43 3.64
N GLY A 243 -8.81 -14.43 3.96
CA GLY A 243 -9.45 -15.45 4.82
C GLY A 243 -9.56 -16.84 4.21
N ASP A 244 -9.38 -16.97 2.89
CA ASP A 244 -9.33 -18.25 2.20
C ASP A 244 -7.90 -18.82 2.19
N ILE A 245 -6.90 -18.00 2.55
CA ILE A 245 -5.49 -18.41 2.59
C ILE A 245 -5.16 -19.10 3.89
N THR A 246 -4.92 -20.41 3.82
CA THR A 246 -4.59 -21.21 5.00
C THR A 246 -3.26 -20.75 5.60
N LEU A 247 -3.28 -20.36 6.88
CA LEU A 247 -2.08 -19.97 7.64
C LEU A 247 -1.32 -18.76 7.07
N GLU A 248 -2.02 -17.85 6.40
CA GLU A 248 -1.45 -16.57 5.98
C GLU A 248 -0.72 -15.87 7.15
N ASN A 249 0.51 -15.43 6.89
CA ASN A 249 1.33 -14.83 7.93
C ASN A 249 2.19 -13.65 7.46
N THR A 250 2.24 -13.39 6.15
CA THR A 250 3.09 -12.36 5.56
C THR A 250 2.41 -11.67 4.39
N VAL A 251 2.45 -10.33 4.39
CA VAL A 251 2.20 -9.52 3.21
C VAL A 251 3.50 -8.85 2.79
N THR A 252 3.83 -8.92 1.50
CA THR A 252 4.98 -8.23 0.89
C THR A 252 4.53 -7.26 -0.19
N LEU A 253 5.24 -6.14 -0.28
CA LEU A 253 5.13 -5.16 -1.36
C LEU A 253 6.44 -5.14 -2.16
N GLY A 254 6.33 -5.11 -3.48
CA GLY A 254 7.48 -5.06 -4.40
C GLY A 254 8.17 -6.41 -4.67
N ALA A 255 7.68 -7.51 -4.09
CA ALA A 255 8.17 -8.86 -4.39
C ALA A 255 7.09 -9.92 -4.18
N GLY A 256 7.26 -11.03 -4.89
CA GLY A 256 6.68 -12.30 -4.49
C GLY A 256 7.42 -12.83 -3.28
N TYR A 257 6.77 -13.65 -2.48
CA TYR A 257 7.40 -14.30 -1.35
C TYR A 257 6.86 -15.72 -1.26
N ASP A 258 7.75 -16.70 -1.29
CA ASP A 258 7.41 -18.11 -1.27
C ASP A 258 8.56 -18.94 -0.66
N SER A 259 8.21 -20.04 0.01
CA SER A 259 9.19 -20.97 0.60
C SER A 259 10.30 -20.31 1.45
N GLY A 260 9.95 -19.25 2.17
CA GLY A 260 10.85 -18.51 3.05
C GLY A 260 11.76 -17.49 2.36
N ALA A 261 11.54 -17.19 1.08
CA ALA A 261 12.37 -16.25 0.32
C ALA A 261 11.56 -15.30 -0.56
N ALA A 262 12.06 -14.09 -0.73
CA ALA A 262 11.52 -13.13 -1.70
C ALA A 262 12.00 -13.50 -3.12
N SER A 263 11.10 -13.38 -4.09
CA SER A 263 11.34 -13.69 -5.51
C SER A 263 10.50 -12.77 -6.40
N ASN A 264 10.69 -12.81 -7.73
CA ASN A 264 9.86 -12.07 -8.69
C ASN A 264 9.73 -10.56 -8.37
N PHE A 265 10.86 -9.93 -8.02
CA PHE A 265 10.93 -8.54 -7.61
C PHE A 265 10.38 -7.58 -8.68
N SER A 266 9.60 -6.62 -8.21
CA SER A 266 8.99 -5.59 -9.03
C SER A 266 9.90 -4.37 -9.12
N ALA A 267 10.15 -3.92 -10.35
CA ALA A 267 10.89 -2.69 -10.59
C ALA A 267 9.91 -1.51 -10.65
N GLU A 268 9.23 -1.26 -9.53
CA GLU A 268 8.12 -0.30 -9.42
C GLU A 268 8.49 0.98 -8.68
N THR A 269 7.71 2.03 -8.90
CA THR A 269 7.55 3.08 -7.90
C THR A 269 6.17 2.94 -7.29
N LEU A 270 6.12 2.71 -5.98
CA LEU A 270 4.90 2.65 -5.20
C LEU A 270 4.64 4.03 -4.56
N PHE A 271 3.40 4.51 -4.69
CA PHE A 271 2.95 5.77 -4.11
C PHE A 271 2.02 5.53 -2.93
N THR A 272 0.98 4.71 -3.15
CA THR A 272 -0.10 4.45 -2.19
C THR A 272 -0.48 2.98 -2.23
N VAL A 273 -0.73 2.39 -1.07
CA VAL A 273 -1.35 1.07 -0.92
C VAL A 273 -2.38 1.15 0.20
N ALA A 274 -3.59 0.67 -0.06
CA ALA A 274 -4.66 0.59 0.92
C ALA A 274 -5.34 -0.78 0.86
N ILE A 275 -5.57 -1.38 2.02
CA ILE A 275 -6.28 -2.64 2.18
C ILE A 275 -7.53 -2.38 3.02
N PHE A 276 -8.68 -2.87 2.55
CA PHE A 276 -9.95 -2.79 3.26
C PHE A 276 -10.55 -4.19 3.44
N ASN A 277 -11.17 -4.42 4.59
CA ASN A 277 -11.93 -5.66 4.87
C ASN A 277 -13.39 -5.60 4.39
N THR A 278 -13.65 -4.77 3.39
CA THR A 278 -14.97 -4.66 2.79
C THR A 278 -14.84 -4.52 1.28
N ALA A 279 -15.79 -5.12 0.57
CA ALA A 279 -15.95 -4.92 -0.86
C ALA A 279 -16.47 -3.49 -1.08
N LEU A 280 -15.59 -2.57 -1.48
CA LEU A 280 -15.97 -1.18 -1.64
C LEU A 280 -17.03 -1.02 -2.73
N THR A 281 -18.03 -0.19 -2.45
CA THR A 281 -19.03 0.20 -3.43
C THR A 281 -18.42 1.06 -4.54
N THR A 282 -19.08 1.14 -5.69
CA THR A 282 -18.64 2.02 -6.79
C THR A 282 -18.45 3.46 -6.34
N THR A 283 -19.33 3.99 -5.48
CA THR A 283 -19.24 5.36 -4.95
C THR A 283 -17.99 5.55 -4.09
N GLN A 284 -17.74 4.62 -3.16
CA GLN A 284 -16.56 4.67 -2.28
C GLN A 284 -15.26 4.56 -3.10
N ARG A 285 -15.19 3.55 -3.98
CA ARG A 285 -14.07 3.35 -4.90
C ARG A 285 -13.76 4.60 -5.71
N THR A 286 -14.78 5.17 -6.38
CA THR A 286 -14.62 6.35 -7.24
C THR A 286 -14.15 7.56 -6.46
N ALA A 287 -14.67 7.77 -5.25
CA ALA A 287 -14.27 8.90 -4.41
C ALA A 287 -12.81 8.79 -3.97
N ILE A 288 -12.35 7.60 -3.56
CA ILE A 288 -10.94 7.36 -3.20
C ILE A 288 -10.02 7.57 -4.41
N GLU A 289 -10.34 6.95 -5.55
CA GLU A 289 -9.51 7.06 -6.75
C GLU A 289 -9.44 8.51 -7.25
N THR A 290 -10.56 9.25 -7.22
CA THR A 290 -10.59 10.67 -7.59
C THR A 290 -9.69 11.50 -6.69
N PHE A 291 -9.74 11.24 -5.38
CA PHE A 291 -8.93 11.96 -4.41
C PHE A 291 -7.43 11.71 -4.61
N ILE A 292 -7.02 10.45 -4.79
CA ILE A 292 -5.63 10.07 -5.07
C ILE A 292 -5.18 10.65 -6.42
N ASN A 293 -6.02 10.56 -7.45
CA ASN A 293 -5.72 11.11 -8.77
C ASN A 293 -5.52 12.64 -8.72
N GLN A 294 -6.34 13.37 -7.97
CA GLN A 294 -6.16 14.82 -7.80
C GLN A 294 -4.85 15.18 -7.12
N TYR A 295 -4.41 14.36 -6.15
CA TYR A 295 -3.18 14.60 -5.41
C TYR A 295 -1.91 14.27 -6.23
N TYR A 296 -1.93 13.15 -6.96
CA TYR A 296 -0.80 12.65 -7.76
C TYR A 296 -0.84 13.01 -9.25
N GLN A 297 -1.93 13.57 -9.78
CA GLN A 297 -2.09 13.96 -11.20
C GLN A 297 -1.84 12.79 -12.16
N ILE A 298 -2.62 11.71 -12.04
CA ILE A 298 -2.35 10.43 -12.71
C ILE A 298 -3.03 10.36 -14.09
N TYR A 299 -4.33 10.70 -14.17
CA TYR A 299 -5.13 10.62 -15.40
C TYR A 299 -6.22 11.69 -15.49
#